data_AF-A0A956F428-F1
#
_entry.id   AF-A0A956F428-F1
#
_cell.length_a   1.000
_cell.length_b   1.000
_cell.length_c   1.000
_cell.angle_alpha   90.00
_cell.angle_beta   90.00
_cell.angle_gamma   90.00
#
_symmetry.space_group_name_H-M   'P 1'
#
loop_
_entity.id
_entity.type
_entity.pdbx_description
1 polymer ?
#
loop_
_entity_poly.entity_id
_entity_poly.type
_entity_poly.pdbx_seq_one_letter_code
_entity_poly.pdbx_strand_id
1 'polypeptide(L)'
;MLYDMLTGRPPFEAATTLDTLMQAVTRDPIPPRMLQPSIPLDIDVICLKCLEKKPERRYASAEALADDLQRLLRGEPIHARPIGRLERALRWSKRKPALATLMAVSVVALIALITTGGWFTRKLQVELKATEAARADAASARNQLQMRLVRTKADSINSDLLQLSGVPKARAAVLSTRDGWTETQINDLLTKSLKQEAHIFGMAVAFEPEQFAKETPDFCAYVFRDGDQLKLKQLLPPEYTPIYREWDWYKNAKSGGSWSKPYVDEGGGNIPMVTFSVPIERAGKRVGVVTADLSLDYFRALNESLKESDLGGTSYAMVVTSDGTIVSHPKDKWRFPSESSTNARPKDDAVLAAWERALSGEEGRALGSDLTNGEPAELLFAPVRSANWSCVAVVPQQAPMLQPAAAER
;
A
#
# COMPACT_ATOMS: atom_id res chain seq x y z
N MET A 1 62.41 -55.27 -22.30
CA MET A 1 63.32 -55.44 -21.15
C MET A 1 63.09 -54.41 -20.06
N LEU A 2 63.11 -53.09 -20.34
CA LEU A 2 62.93 -52.07 -19.28
C LEU A 2 61.66 -52.25 -18.41
N TYR A 3 60.50 -52.49 -19.03
CA TYR A 3 59.25 -52.73 -18.29
C TYR A 3 59.32 -53.93 -17.34
N ASP A 4 59.96 -55.00 -17.80
CA ASP A 4 60.10 -56.24 -17.05
C ASP A 4 61.07 -56.08 -15.88
N MET A 5 62.18 -55.36 -16.09
CA MET A 5 63.10 -54.97 -15.01
C MET A 5 62.42 -54.13 -13.93
N LEU A 6 61.47 -53.26 -14.31
CA LEU A 6 60.76 -52.39 -13.39
C LEU A 6 59.63 -53.10 -12.64
N THR A 7 58.94 -54.06 -13.27
CA THR A 7 57.70 -54.65 -12.75
C THR A 7 57.81 -56.13 -12.39
N GLY A 8 58.92 -56.80 -12.74
CA GLY A 8 59.15 -58.24 -12.57
C GLY A 8 58.32 -59.13 -13.52
N ARG A 9 57.67 -58.54 -14.53
CA ARG A 9 56.87 -59.27 -15.52
C ARG A 9 56.84 -58.55 -16.88
N PRO A 10 56.60 -59.27 -18.00
CA PRO A 10 56.50 -58.64 -19.32
C PRO A 10 55.30 -57.67 -19.42
N PRO A 11 55.33 -56.70 -20.37
CA PRO A 11 54.26 -55.72 -20.55
C PRO A 11 52.92 -56.30 -21.00
N PHE A 12 52.92 -57.49 -21.59
CA PHE A 12 51.74 -58.22 -22.02
C PHE A 12 51.94 -59.70 -21.70
N GLU A 13 50.93 -60.33 -21.10
CA GLU A 13 50.94 -61.74 -20.75
C GLU A 13 49.58 -62.34 -21.14
N ALA A 14 49.59 -63.44 -21.87
CA ALA A 14 48.40 -64.12 -22.36
C ALA A 14 48.65 -65.64 -22.44
N ALA A 15 47.57 -66.43 -22.51
CA ALA A 15 47.65 -67.89 -22.52
C ALA A 15 48.28 -68.46 -23.81
N THR A 16 48.29 -67.70 -24.91
CA THR A 16 48.88 -68.11 -26.18
C THR A 16 49.79 -67.04 -26.77
N THR A 17 50.81 -67.45 -27.53
CA THR A 17 51.74 -66.55 -28.22
C THR A 17 51.03 -65.58 -29.17
N LEU A 18 50.00 -66.07 -29.87
CA LEU A 18 49.20 -65.25 -30.78
C LEU A 18 48.44 -64.16 -30.01
N ASP A 19 47.86 -64.50 -28.85
CA ASP A 19 47.17 -63.54 -28.00
C ASP A 19 48.14 -62.49 -27.43
N THR A 20 49.35 -62.87 -27.02
CA THR A 20 50.37 -61.92 -26.54
C THR A 20 50.79 -60.96 -27.64
N LEU A 21 50.97 -61.43 -28.89
CA LEU A 21 51.24 -60.57 -30.05
C LEU A 21 50.07 -59.65 -30.36
N MET A 22 48.84 -60.16 -30.32
CA MET A 22 47.64 -59.34 -30.49
C MET A 22 47.54 -58.26 -29.42
N GLN A 23 47.81 -58.58 -28.14
CA GLN A 23 47.86 -57.60 -27.06
C GLN A 23 48.99 -56.59 -27.28
N ALA A 24 50.19 -57.03 -27.70
CA ALA A 24 51.32 -56.17 -27.97
C ALA A 24 51.08 -55.20 -29.15
N VAL A 25 50.21 -55.54 -30.10
CA VAL A 25 49.83 -54.63 -31.20
C VAL A 25 48.65 -53.74 -30.83
N THR A 26 47.66 -54.27 -30.09
CA THR A 26 46.36 -53.62 -29.91
C THR A 26 46.12 -52.98 -28.54
N ARG A 27 46.81 -53.43 -27.48
CA ARG A 27 46.62 -52.95 -26.10
C ARG A 27 47.81 -52.13 -25.62
N ASP A 28 47.55 -51.01 -24.94
CA ASP A 28 48.60 -50.30 -24.21
C ASP A 28 48.94 -51.12 -22.95
N PRO A 29 50.22 -51.12 -22.54
CA PRO A 29 50.64 -51.81 -21.33
C PRO A 29 50.04 -51.13 -20.09
N ILE A 30 49.92 -51.88 -19.00
CA ILE A 30 49.57 -51.31 -17.70
C ILE A 30 50.74 -50.43 -17.24
N PRO A 31 50.55 -49.18 -16.82
CA PRO A 31 51.65 -48.36 -16.28
C PRO A 31 52.42 -49.10 -15.17
N PRO A 32 53.76 -49.22 -15.24
CA PRO A 32 54.57 -49.82 -14.19
C PRO A 32 54.20 -49.37 -12.77
N ARG A 33 53.91 -48.08 -12.56
CA ARG A 33 53.50 -47.53 -11.25
C ARG A 33 52.19 -48.07 -10.70
N MET A 34 51.30 -48.59 -11.54
CA MET A 34 50.08 -49.26 -11.07
C MET A 34 50.36 -50.65 -10.49
N LEU A 35 51.49 -51.25 -10.87
CA LEU A 35 51.91 -52.58 -10.41
C LEU A 35 52.88 -52.49 -9.25
N GLN A 36 53.74 -51.48 -9.29
CA GLN A 36 54.69 -51.19 -8.24
C GLN A 36 54.66 -49.67 -7.92
N PRO A 37 53.88 -49.24 -6.92
CA PRO A 37 53.70 -47.82 -6.59
C PRO A 37 54.98 -47.06 -6.20
N SER A 38 56.04 -47.78 -5.78
CA SER A 38 57.34 -47.20 -5.42
C SER A 38 58.14 -46.69 -6.62
N ILE A 39 57.74 -47.01 -7.85
CA ILE A 39 58.39 -46.52 -9.08
C ILE A 39 58.15 -45.01 -9.24
N PRO A 40 59.21 -44.19 -9.46
CA PRO A 40 59.07 -42.76 -9.76
C PRO A 40 58.26 -42.48 -11.04
N LEU A 41 57.57 -41.33 -11.10
CA LEU A 41 56.77 -40.96 -12.28
C LEU A 41 57.60 -40.89 -13.57
N ASP A 42 58.81 -40.35 -13.50
CA ASP A 42 59.60 -40.06 -14.69
C ASP A 42 60.09 -41.35 -15.38
N ILE A 43 60.49 -42.38 -14.63
CA ILE A 43 60.86 -43.68 -15.21
C ILE A 43 59.64 -44.43 -15.78
N ASP A 44 58.46 -44.25 -15.18
CA ASP A 44 57.18 -44.75 -15.70
C ASP A 44 56.84 -44.12 -17.05
N VAL A 45 57.03 -42.80 -17.18
CA VAL A 45 56.84 -42.06 -18.44
C VAL A 45 57.83 -42.51 -19.52
N ILE A 46 59.12 -42.63 -19.18
CA ILE A 46 60.14 -43.12 -20.10
C ILE A 46 59.80 -44.54 -20.58
N CYS A 47 59.45 -45.43 -19.65
CA CYS A 47 59.11 -46.82 -19.95
C CYS A 47 57.86 -46.92 -20.84
N LEU A 48 56.82 -46.12 -20.57
CA LEU A 48 55.61 -46.10 -21.39
C LEU A 48 55.85 -45.51 -22.78
N LYS A 49 56.68 -44.47 -22.91
CA LYS A 49 57.06 -43.90 -24.21
C LYS A 49 57.79 -44.91 -25.09
N CYS A 50 58.62 -45.78 -24.49
CA CYS A 50 59.25 -46.88 -25.22
C CYS A 50 58.24 -47.90 -25.77
N LEU A 51 57.10 -48.08 -25.09
CA LEU A 51 56.08 -49.07 -25.41
C LEU A 51 54.91 -48.50 -26.25
N GLU A 52 55.00 -47.25 -26.69
CA GLU A 52 54.00 -46.62 -27.57
C GLU A 52 53.81 -47.41 -28.87
N LYS A 53 52.58 -47.51 -29.37
CA LYS A 53 52.31 -48.30 -30.58
C LYS A 53 52.76 -47.61 -31.86
N LYS A 54 52.62 -46.28 -31.91
CA LYS A 54 53.03 -45.47 -33.06
C LYS A 54 54.53 -45.15 -32.96
N PRO A 55 55.36 -45.49 -33.97
CA PRO A 55 56.80 -45.23 -33.94
C PRO A 55 57.14 -43.76 -33.68
N GLU A 56 56.38 -42.83 -34.28
CA GLU A 56 56.52 -41.37 -34.11
C GLU A 56 56.39 -40.90 -32.65
N ARG A 57 55.75 -41.69 -31.78
CA ARG A 57 55.56 -41.37 -30.35
C ARG A 57 56.62 -41.99 -29.46
N ARG A 58 57.47 -42.88 -29.99
CA ARG A 58 58.64 -43.43 -29.30
C ARG A 58 59.79 -42.44 -29.37
N TYR A 59 60.89 -42.76 -28.71
CA TYR A 59 62.15 -42.05 -28.93
C TYR A 59 62.61 -42.23 -30.37
N ALA A 60 63.04 -41.13 -31.00
CA ALA A 60 63.51 -41.13 -32.38
C ALA A 60 64.82 -41.95 -32.56
N SER A 61 65.63 -42.05 -31.50
CA SER A 61 66.87 -42.81 -31.47
C SER A 61 67.10 -43.43 -30.08
N ALA A 62 68.01 -44.41 -30.00
CA ALA A 62 68.45 -44.97 -28.73
C ALA A 62 69.20 -43.95 -27.86
N GLU A 63 69.89 -42.99 -28.50
CA GLU A 63 70.54 -41.85 -27.84
C GLU A 63 69.53 -40.98 -27.10
N ALA A 64 68.39 -40.66 -27.73
CA ALA A 64 67.34 -39.87 -27.09
C ALA A 64 66.71 -40.58 -25.87
N LEU A 65 66.68 -41.92 -25.84
CA LEU A 65 66.28 -42.70 -24.66
C LEU A 65 67.36 -42.66 -23.58
N ALA A 66 68.62 -42.81 -23.96
CA ALA A 66 69.75 -42.76 -23.04
C ALA A 66 69.83 -41.39 -22.33
N ASP A 67 69.60 -40.31 -23.06
CA ASP A 67 69.58 -38.95 -22.51
C ASP A 67 68.50 -38.77 -21.42
N ASP A 68 67.26 -39.22 -21.68
CA ASP A 68 66.18 -39.13 -20.68
C ASP A 68 66.46 -40.02 -19.45
N LEU A 69 67.09 -41.19 -19.62
CA LEU A 69 67.54 -42.03 -18.50
C LEU A 69 68.68 -41.37 -17.69
N GLN A 70 69.63 -40.70 -18.36
CA GLN A 70 70.70 -39.97 -17.67
C GLN A 70 70.16 -38.75 -16.91
N ARG A 71 69.21 -38.01 -17.49
CA ARG A 71 68.53 -36.89 -16.82
C ARG A 71 67.81 -37.34 -15.56
N LEU A 72 67.06 -38.44 -15.66
CA LEU A 72 66.42 -39.07 -14.51
C LEU A 72 67.42 -39.42 -13.40
N LEU A 73 68.56 -40.03 -13.74
CA LEU A 73 69.59 -40.40 -12.76
C LEU A 73 70.26 -39.19 -12.09
N ARG A 74 70.33 -38.05 -12.80
CA ARG A 74 70.87 -36.78 -12.28
C ARG A 74 69.81 -35.92 -11.56
N GLY A 75 68.55 -36.36 -11.52
CA GLY A 75 67.45 -35.58 -10.96
C GLY A 75 67.03 -34.37 -11.80
N GLU A 76 67.40 -34.35 -13.08
CA GLU A 76 67.01 -33.29 -14.02
C GLU A 76 65.64 -33.60 -14.68
N PRO A 77 64.87 -32.57 -15.09
CA PRO A 77 63.64 -32.79 -15.86
C PRO A 77 63.88 -33.60 -17.13
N ILE A 78 63.10 -34.67 -17.31
CA ILE A 78 63.12 -35.50 -18.53
C ILE A 78 62.44 -34.79 -19.71
N HIS A 79 62.82 -35.12 -20.94
CA HIS A 79 62.15 -34.57 -22.14
C HIS A 79 60.82 -35.26 -22.42
N ALA A 80 60.67 -36.54 -22.06
CA ALA A 80 59.42 -37.26 -22.22
C ALA A 80 58.31 -36.67 -21.33
N ARG A 81 57.19 -36.32 -21.95
CA ARG A 81 56.03 -35.76 -21.25
C ARG A 81 55.04 -36.87 -20.90
N PRO A 82 54.46 -36.85 -19.68
CA PRO A 82 53.39 -37.78 -19.34
C PRO A 82 52.17 -37.57 -20.25
N ILE A 83 51.48 -38.66 -20.58
CA ILE A 83 50.22 -38.61 -21.35
C ILE A 83 49.21 -37.78 -20.56
N GLY A 84 48.71 -36.69 -21.16
CA GLY A 84 47.72 -35.81 -20.54
C GLY A 84 46.40 -36.53 -20.22
N ARG A 85 45.66 -36.04 -19.22
CA ARG A 85 44.37 -36.62 -18.80
C ARG A 85 43.37 -36.75 -19.96
N LEU A 86 43.36 -35.77 -20.86
CA LEU A 86 42.51 -35.75 -22.06
C LEU A 86 42.90 -36.82 -23.09
N GLU A 87 44.21 -36.99 -23.35
CA GLU A 87 44.68 -38.01 -24.30
C GLU A 87 44.43 -39.42 -23.78
N ARG A 88 44.58 -39.64 -22.47
CA ARG A 88 44.23 -40.90 -21.81
C ARG A 88 42.73 -41.22 -21.94
N ALA A 89 41.87 -40.22 -21.77
CA ALA A 89 40.42 -40.36 -21.97
C ALA A 89 40.05 -40.68 -23.43
N LEU A 90 40.71 -40.04 -24.41
CA LEU A 90 40.51 -40.32 -25.84
C LEU A 90 40.93 -41.75 -26.21
N ARG A 91 42.07 -42.23 -25.71
CA ARG A 91 42.51 -43.63 -25.93
C ARG A 91 41.56 -44.63 -25.28
N TRP A 92 41.07 -44.33 -24.08
CA TRP A 92 40.07 -45.15 -23.39
C TRP A 92 38.73 -45.21 -24.15
N SER A 93 38.27 -44.06 -24.68
CA SER A 93 37.05 -43.98 -25.48
C SER A 93 37.09 -44.87 -26.73
N LYS A 94 38.25 -44.94 -27.42
CA LYS A 94 38.45 -45.87 -28.55
C LYS A 94 38.41 -47.36 -28.17
N ARG A 95 38.68 -47.71 -26.91
CA ARG A 95 38.68 -49.11 -26.43
C ARG A 95 37.31 -49.59 -25.99
N LYS A 96 36.51 -48.69 -25.41
CA LYS A 96 35.17 -49.00 -24.91
C LYS A 96 34.15 -48.01 -25.49
N PRO A 97 33.87 -48.08 -26.81
CA PRO A 97 33.06 -47.09 -27.51
C PRO A 97 31.65 -46.97 -26.91
N ALA A 98 31.00 -48.10 -26.57
CA ALA A 98 29.65 -48.07 -25.99
C ALA A 98 29.57 -47.31 -24.66
N LEU A 99 30.50 -47.55 -23.73
CA LEU A 99 30.56 -46.83 -22.45
C LEU A 99 30.91 -45.35 -22.63
N ALA A 100 31.82 -45.04 -23.57
CA ALA A 100 32.18 -43.65 -23.86
C ALA A 100 31.01 -42.86 -24.45
N THR A 101 30.26 -43.46 -25.38
CA THR A 101 29.04 -42.85 -25.94
C THR A 101 27.98 -42.66 -24.86
N LEU A 102 27.76 -43.68 -24.02
CA LEU A 102 26.80 -43.57 -22.91
C LEU A 102 27.19 -42.42 -21.97
N MET A 103 28.45 -42.35 -21.52
CA MET A 103 28.90 -41.24 -20.66
C MET A 103 28.76 -39.88 -21.33
N ALA A 104 29.09 -39.77 -22.63
CA ALA A 104 28.94 -38.53 -23.37
C ALA A 104 27.47 -38.08 -23.45
N VAL A 105 26.56 -39.00 -23.79
CA VAL A 105 25.12 -38.74 -23.83
C VAL A 105 24.59 -38.36 -22.44
N SER A 106 25.00 -39.06 -21.39
CA SER A 106 24.61 -38.74 -20.01
C SER A 106 25.08 -37.35 -19.59
N VAL A 107 26.31 -36.95 -19.95
CA VAL A 107 26.83 -35.60 -19.67
C VAL A 107 26.04 -34.54 -20.43
N VAL A 108 25.77 -34.76 -21.72
CA VAL A 108 24.97 -33.83 -22.53
C VAL A 108 23.54 -33.70 -21.99
N ALA A 109 22.91 -34.82 -21.64
CA ALA A 109 21.57 -34.84 -21.03
C ALA A 109 21.55 -34.10 -19.69
N LEU A 110 22.59 -34.28 -18.85
CA LEU A 110 22.71 -33.57 -17.57
C LEU A 110 22.91 -32.06 -17.77
N ILE A 111 23.76 -31.65 -18.71
CA ILE A 111 23.95 -30.24 -19.06
C ILE A 111 22.62 -29.65 -19.54
N ALA A 112 21.94 -30.32 -20.48
CA ALA A 112 20.65 -29.87 -21.00
C ALA A 112 19.60 -29.75 -19.89
N LEU A 113 19.56 -30.69 -18.94
CA LEU A 113 18.65 -30.64 -17.79
C LEU A 113 18.96 -29.45 -16.88
N ILE A 114 20.24 -29.22 -16.56
CA ILE A 114 20.66 -28.09 -15.70
C ILE A 114 20.39 -26.76 -16.39
N THR A 115 20.71 -26.62 -17.67
CA THR A 115 20.50 -25.36 -18.41
C THR A 115 19.02 -25.07 -18.60
N THR A 116 18.22 -26.09 -18.97
CA THR A 116 16.78 -25.92 -19.17
C THR A 116 16.08 -25.68 -17.85
N GLY A 117 16.44 -26.41 -16.79
CA GLY A 117 15.93 -26.20 -15.44
C GLY A 117 16.29 -24.80 -14.91
N GLY A 118 17.53 -24.36 -15.10
CA GLY A 118 17.99 -23.02 -14.74
C GLY A 118 17.28 -21.90 -15.53
N TRP A 119 17.05 -22.10 -16.82
CA TRP A 119 16.29 -21.17 -17.65
C TRP A 119 14.81 -21.10 -17.23
N PHE A 120 14.18 -22.26 -17.01
CA PHE A 120 12.77 -22.37 -16.64
C PHE A 120 12.51 -21.76 -15.25
N THR A 121 13.35 -22.05 -14.26
CA THR A 121 13.27 -21.45 -12.92
C THR A 121 13.46 -19.94 -12.95
N ARG A 122 14.42 -19.43 -13.73
CA ARG A 122 14.59 -17.97 -13.92
C ARG A 122 13.36 -17.34 -14.58
N LYS A 123 12.80 -17.99 -15.61
CA LYS A 123 11.59 -17.51 -16.29
C LYS A 123 10.41 -17.41 -15.31
N LEU A 124 10.18 -18.47 -14.51
CA LEU A 124 9.15 -18.48 -13.47
C LEU A 124 9.35 -17.39 -12.42
N GLN A 125 10.59 -17.16 -11.98
CA GLN A 125 10.89 -16.10 -11.00
C GLN A 125 10.65 -14.69 -11.56
N VAL A 126 10.97 -14.46 -12.84
CA VAL A 126 10.72 -13.17 -13.50
C VAL A 126 9.22 -12.91 -13.63
N GLU A 127 8.46 -13.92 -14.05
CA GLU A 127 7.01 -13.81 -14.20
C GLU A 127 6.30 -13.64 -12.85
N LEU A 128 6.71 -14.39 -11.83
CA LEU A 128 6.20 -14.21 -10.46
C LEU A 128 6.45 -12.79 -9.95
N LYS A 129 7.69 -12.29 -10.05
CA LYS A 129 8.02 -10.92 -9.64
C LYS A 129 7.24 -9.86 -10.42
N ALA A 130 7.02 -10.07 -11.72
CA ALA A 130 6.23 -9.15 -12.54
C ALA A 130 4.76 -9.12 -12.09
N THR A 131 4.17 -10.28 -11.77
CA THR A 131 2.78 -10.34 -11.25
C THR A 131 2.65 -9.76 -9.85
N GLU A 132 3.62 -9.99 -8.96
CA GLU A 132 3.66 -9.39 -7.63
C GLU A 132 3.79 -7.87 -7.70
N ALA A 133 4.69 -7.36 -8.54
CA ALA A 133 4.84 -5.93 -8.79
C ALA A 133 3.56 -5.32 -9.35
N ALA A 134 2.97 -5.94 -10.38
CA ALA A 134 1.72 -5.46 -10.97
C ALA A 134 0.56 -5.43 -9.95
N ARG A 135 0.49 -6.42 -9.04
CA ARG A 135 -0.49 -6.44 -7.95
C ARG A 135 -0.23 -5.34 -6.92
N ALA A 136 1.03 -5.10 -6.55
CA ALA A 136 1.41 -4.03 -5.63
C ALA A 136 1.11 -2.64 -6.23
N ASP A 137 1.41 -2.43 -7.50
CA ASP A 137 1.12 -1.20 -8.23
C ASP A 137 -0.39 -0.97 -8.34
N ALA A 138 -1.17 -2.00 -8.69
CA ALA A 138 -2.62 -1.93 -8.74
C ALA A 138 -3.22 -1.61 -7.36
N ALA A 139 -2.70 -2.22 -6.29
CA ALA A 139 -3.13 -1.93 -4.93
C ALA A 139 -2.80 -0.48 -4.52
N SER A 140 -1.60 0.01 -4.85
CA SER A 140 -1.18 1.39 -4.58
C SER A 140 -2.06 2.40 -5.34
N ALA A 141 -2.28 2.17 -6.64
CA ALA A 141 -3.14 3.01 -7.47
C ALA A 141 -4.58 3.06 -6.95
N ARG A 142 -5.13 1.91 -6.55
CA ARG A 142 -6.46 1.82 -5.91
C ARG A 142 -6.52 2.65 -4.63
N ASN A 143 -5.53 2.49 -3.76
CA ASN A 143 -5.46 3.21 -2.50
C ASN A 143 -5.40 4.74 -2.71
N GLN A 144 -4.62 5.19 -3.69
CA GLN A 144 -4.52 6.61 -4.05
C GLN A 144 -5.85 7.14 -4.59
N LEU A 145 -6.55 6.37 -5.42
CA LEU A 145 -7.86 6.72 -5.96
C LEU A 145 -8.89 6.88 -4.82
N GLN A 146 -8.94 5.92 -3.89
CA GLN A 146 -9.85 5.96 -2.75
C GLN A 146 -9.61 7.18 -1.86
N MET A 147 -8.35 7.48 -1.51
CA MET A 147 -8.01 8.69 -0.76
C MET A 147 -8.38 9.98 -1.50
N ARG A 148 -8.15 10.03 -2.82
CA ARG A 148 -8.53 11.18 -3.64
C ARG A 148 -10.04 11.41 -3.63
N LEU A 149 -10.85 10.34 -3.67
CA LEU A 149 -12.31 10.46 -3.58
C LEU A 149 -12.75 11.04 -2.24
N VAL A 150 -12.23 10.52 -1.12
CA VAL A 150 -12.55 11.02 0.23
C VAL A 150 -12.15 12.48 0.38
N ARG A 151 -10.95 12.83 -0.08
CA ARG A 151 -10.47 14.22 -0.09
C ARG A 151 -11.35 15.13 -0.93
N THR A 152 -11.71 14.71 -2.14
CA THR A 152 -12.57 15.51 -3.03
C THR A 152 -13.94 15.80 -2.38
N LYS A 153 -14.47 14.84 -1.64
CA LYS A 153 -15.73 15.01 -0.90
C LYS A 153 -15.56 15.92 0.31
N ALA A 154 -14.49 15.75 1.09
CA ALA A 154 -14.16 16.68 2.17
C ALA A 154 -13.98 18.13 1.66
N ASP A 155 -13.29 18.31 0.54
CA ASP A 155 -13.06 19.61 -0.10
C ASP A 155 -14.38 20.22 -0.62
N SER A 156 -15.29 19.40 -1.16
CA SER A 156 -16.64 19.84 -1.57
C SER A 156 -17.44 20.36 -0.38
N ILE A 157 -17.51 19.58 0.72
CA ILE A 157 -18.19 20.03 1.95
C ILE A 157 -17.53 21.31 2.47
N ASN A 158 -16.20 21.35 2.49
CA ASN A 158 -15.45 22.51 2.94
C ASN A 158 -15.79 23.77 2.14
N SER A 159 -15.89 23.65 0.80
CA SER A 159 -16.29 24.73 -0.09
C SER A 159 -17.71 25.23 0.20
N ASP A 160 -18.67 24.32 0.35
CA ASP A 160 -20.06 24.67 0.64
C ASP A 160 -20.18 25.38 1.99
N LEU A 161 -19.52 24.86 3.03
CA LEU A 161 -19.50 25.50 4.36
C LEU A 161 -18.83 26.88 4.33
N LEU A 162 -17.80 27.08 3.49
CA LEU A 162 -17.18 28.41 3.31
C LEU A 162 -18.16 29.39 2.65
N GLN A 163 -18.83 28.98 1.58
CA GLN A 163 -19.84 29.79 0.90
C GLN A 163 -20.97 30.17 1.85
N LEU A 164 -21.53 29.18 2.55
CA LEU A 164 -22.58 29.36 3.56
C LEU A 164 -22.15 30.35 4.66
N SER A 165 -20.92 30.22 5.15
CA SER A 165 -20.38 31.11 6.18
C SER A 165 -20.24 32.57 5.73
N GLY A 166 -20.14 32.81 4.41
CA GLY A 166 -20.03 34.15 3.83
C GLY A 166 -21.28 34.99 4.04
N VAL A 167 -22.45 34.35 4.08
CA VAL A 167 -23.76 35.01 4.21
C VAL A 167 -23.92 35.72 5.55
N PRO A 168 -23.83 35.06 6.73
CA PRO A 168 -23.91 35.73 8.01
C PRO A 168 -22.75 36.72 8.22
N LYS A 169 -21.55 36.47 7.66
CA LYS A 169 -20.44 37.46 7.70
C LYS A 169 -20.81 38.77 7.01
N ALA A 170 -21.38 38.68 5.80
CA ALA A 170 -21.85 39.85 5.07
C ALA A 170 -22.98 40.57 5.82
N ARG A 171 -23.89 39.83 6.46
CA ARG A 171 -24.97 40.43 7.28
C ARG A 171 -24.44 41.08 8.55
N ALA A 172 -23.46 40.48 9.22
CA ALA A 172 -22.81 41.07 10.39
C ALA A 172 -22.20 42.43 10.02
N ALA A 173 -21.49 42.50 8.88
CA ALA A 173 -20.90 43.74 8.39
C ALA A 173 -21.96 44.82 8.14
N VAL A 174 -23.08 44.49 7.48
CA VAL A 174 -24.19 45.42 7.24
C VAL A 174 -24.82 45.91 8.55
N LEU A 175 -25.12 45.00 9.48
CA LEU A 175 -25.75 45.31 10.77
C LEU A 175 -24.84 46.12 11.70
N SER A 176 -23.53 46.07 11.47
CA SER A 176 -22.51 46.83 12.21
C SER A 176 -22.39 48.29 11.76
N THR A 177 -22.96 48.67 10.61
CA THR A 177 -22.82 50.02 10.05
C THR A 177 -23.62 51.10 10.78
N ARG A 178 -24.71 50.73 11.46
CA ARG A 178 -25.62 51.67 12.12
C ARG A 178 -26.49 50.99 13.19
N ASP A 179 -27.05 51.82 14.05
CA ASP A 179 -28.14 51.49 14.98
C ASP A 179 -29.52 51.77 14.35
N GLY A 180 -30.59 51.58 15.12
CA GLY A 180 -31.95 51.99 14.74
C GLY A 180 -32.60 51.10 13.66
N TRP A 181 -32.22 49.82 13.61
CA TRP A 181 -32.90 48.84 12.76
C TRP A 181 -34.30 48.57 13.28
N THR A 182 -35.28 48.48 12.38
CA THR A 182 -36.63 48.01 12.75
C THR A 182 -36.75 46.50 12.59
N GLU A 183 -37.70 45.88 13.30
CA GLU A 183 -37.93 44.43 13.20
C GLU A 183 -38.24 44.03 11.76
N THR A 184 -39.07 44.82 11.06
CA THR A 184 -39.38 44.61 9.63
C THR A 184 -38.12 44.63 8.76
N GLN A 185 -37.18 45.54 9.00
CA GLN A 185 -35.93 45.60 8.23
C GLN A 185 -35.03 44.39 8.48
N ILE A 186 -34.95 43.91 9.72
CA ILE A 186 -34.20 42.70 10.07
C ILE A 186 -34.85 41.48 9.42
N ASN A 187 -36.16 41.33 9.55
CA ASN A 187 -36.93 40.22 8.98
C ASN A 187 -36.82 40.19 7.45
N ASP A 188 -36.89 41.34 6.78
CA ASP A 188 -36.70 41.45 5.33
C ASP A 188 -35.27 41.09 4.91
N LEU A 189 -34.26 41.51 5.68
CA LEU A 189 -32.86 41.19 5.43
C LEU A 189 -32.63 39.67 5.50
N LEU A 190 -33.15 39.02 6.55
CA LEU A 190 -33.05 37.58 6.73
C LEU A 190 -33.81 36.81 5.63
N THR A 191 -35.05 37.22 5.35
CA THR A 191 -35.89 36.63 4.30
C THR A 191 -35.24 36.69 2.92
N LYS A 192 -34.67 37.85 2.55
CA LYS A 192 -33.96 38.01 1.27
C LYS A 192 -32.72 37.11 1.19
N SER A 193 -32.00 36.95 2.30
CA SER A 193 -30.81 36.10 2.38
C SER A 193 -31.16 34.64 2.15
N LEU A 194 -32.20 34.14 2.84
CA LEU A 194 -32.67 32.76 2.63
C LEU A 194 -33.18 32.56 1.19
N LYS A 195 -33.87 33.53 0.58
CA LYS A 195 -34.29 33.38 -0.82
C LYS A 195 -33.12 33.26 -1.81
N GLN A 196 -31.96 33.80 -1.48
CA GLN A 196 -30.75 33.75 -2.32
C GLN A 196 -29.92 32.47 -2.09
N GLU A 197 -30.00 31.88 -0.90
CA GLU A 197 -29.13 30.79 -0.47
C GLU A 197 -29.96 29.58 -0.04
N ALA A 198 -30.21 28.69 -1.01
CA ALA A 198 -31.11 27.55 -0.87
C ALA A 198 -30.70 26.58 0.25
N HIS A 199 -29.39 26.43 0.48
CA HIS A 199 -28.83 25.49 1.44
C HIS A 199 -28.93 25.95 2.91
N ILE A 200 -29.14 27.25 3.17
CA ILE A 200 -29.38 27.73 4.53
C ILE A 200 -30.81 27.38 4.93
N PHE A 201 -30.96 26.67 6.06
CA PHE A 201 -32.25 26.30 6.62
C PHE A 201 -32.92 27.50 7.29
N GLY A 202 -32.17 28.24 8.12
CA GLY A 202 -32.65 29.39 8.86
C GLY A 202 -31.54 30.38 9.17
N MET A 203 -31.91 31.59 9.58
CA MET A 203 -30.99 32.63 10.01
C MET A 203 -31.60 33.38 11.18
N ALA A 204 -30.80 33.63 12.21
CA ALA A 204 -31.19 34.47 13.34
C ALA A 204 -30.38 35.78 13.38
N VAL A 205 -31.00 36.83 13.90
CA VAL A 205 -30.30 38.04 14.39
C VAL A 205 -30.75 38.28 15.82
N ALA A 206 -29.81 38.17 16.74
CA ALA A 206 -30.03 38.31 18.18
C ALA A 206 -29.17 39.45 18.72
N PHE A 207 -29.75 40.37 19.48
CA PHE A 207 -29.01 41.51 20.05
C PHE A 207 -28.66 41.26 21.52
N GLU A 208 -27.61 41.92 21.99
CA GLU A 208 -27.38 42.07 23.44
C GLU A 208 -28.49 42.96 24.04
N PRO A 209 -28.71 42.92 25.36
CA PRO A 209 -29.79 43.68 25.97
C PRO A 209 -29.76 45.17 25.63
N GLU A 210 -30.94 45.71 25.30
CA GLU A 210 -31.17 47.12 24.94
C GLU A 210 -30.39 47.61 23.69
N GLN A 211 -29.69 46.73 22.97
CA GLN A 211 -28.94 47.11 21.76
C GLN A 211 -29.79 47.14 20.49
N PHE A 212 -30.97 46.53 20.51
CA PHE A 212 -31.94 46.63 19.43
C PHE A 212 -32.79 47.89 19.56
N ALA A 213 -33.50 48.02 20.69
CA ALA A 213 -34.25 49.20 21.11
C ALA A 213 -34.24 49.27 22.64
N LYS A 214 -34.29 50.48 23.22
CA LYS A 214 -34.24 50.66 24.68
C LYS A 214 -35.42 50.02 25.39
N GLU A 215 -36.59 50.04 24.77
CA GLU A 215 -37.85 49.49 25.29
C GLU A 215 -37.99 47.98 25.04
N THR A 216 -37.05 47.38 24.28
CA THR A 216 -37.05 45.96 23.94
C THR A 216 -35.78 45.32 24.50
N PRO A 217 -35.81 44.87 25.77
CA PRO A 217 -34.62 44.34 26.42
C PRO A 217 -34.09 43.10 25.70
N ASP A 218 -34.96 42.28 25.11
CA ASP A 218 -34.58 41.07 24.40
C ASP A 218 -35.15 41.06 22.99
N PHE A 219 -34.30 40.87 21.98
CA PHE A 219 -34.71 40.73 20.60
C PHE A 219 -33.91 39.62 19.91
N CYS A 220 -34.62 38.64 19.34
CA CYS A 220 -34.01 37.60 18.53
C CYS A 220 -34.95 37.21 17.39
N ALA A 221 -34.81 37.90 16.26
CA ALA A 221 -35.55 37.56 15.05
C ALA A 221 -34.95 36.32 14.39
N TYR A 222 -35.81 35.38 14.04
CA TYR A 222 -35.46 34.15 13.36
C TYR A 222 -36.36 33.94 12.14
N VAL A 223 -35.74 33.69 10.99
CA VAL A 223 -36.44 33.30 9.77
C VAL A 223 -35.94 31.93 9.36
N PHE A 224 -36.84 31.01 9.06
CA PHE A 224 -36.48 29.64 8.70
C PHE A 224 -37.44 29.03 7.68
N ARG A 225 -36.99 27.95 7.05
CA ARG A 225 -37.77 27.20 6.08
C ARG A 225 -38.71 26.22 6.77
N ASP A 226 -39.94 26.21 6.31
CA ASP A 226 -40.92 25.17 6.63
C ASP A 226 -41.58 24.71 5.32
N GLY A 227 -41.08 23.60 4.79
CA GLY A 227 -41.35 23.19 3.41
C GLY A 227 -40.93 24.28 2.42
N ASP A 228 -41.85 24.67 1.55
CA ASP A 228 -41.63 25.71 0.52
C ASP A 228 -41.82 27.14 1.05
N GLN A 229 -42.23 27.29 2.32
CA GLN A 229 -42.51 28.60 2.92
C GLN A 229 -41.39 29.05 3.85
N LEU A 230 -41.30 30.38 4.04
CA LEU A 230 -40.45 30.98 5.06
C LEU A 230 -41.34 31.43 6.23
N LYS A 231 -40.97 31.01 7.43
CA LYS A 231 -41.63 31.41 8.68
C LYS A 231 -40.74 32.35 9.47
N LEU A 232 -41.39 33.24 10.21
CA LEU A 232 -40.74 34.23 11.07
C LEU A 232 -41.10 33.92 12.53
N LYS A 233 -40.13 34.07 13.43
CA LYS A 233 -40.31 33.81 14.86
C LYS A 233 -39.39 34.70 15.69
N GLN A 234 -39.81 35.04 16.92
CA GLN A 234 -38.92 35.56 17.96
C GLN A 234 -38.46 34.40 18.84
N LEU A 235 -37.15 34.17 18.95
CA LEU A 235 -36.60 33.10 19.80
C LEU A 235 -36.47 33.59 21.26
N LEU A 236 -37.62 33.73 21.91
CA LEU A 236 -37.74 34.21 23.29
C LEU A 236 -38.55 33.21 24.15
N PRO A 237 -38.36 33.20 25.47
CA PRO A 237 -39.22 32.44 26.37
C PRO A 237 -40.69 32.91 26.33
N PRO A 238 -41.67 32.04 26.63
CA PRO A 238 -41.50 30.65 27.06
C PRO A 238 -41.25 29.65 25.93
N GLU A 239 -41.49 30.00 24.67
CA GLU A 239 -41.41 29.08 23.53
C GLU A 239 -39.97 28.67 23.18
N TYR A 240 -38.98 29.51 23.51
CA TYR A 240 -37.56 29.22 23.36
C TYR A 240 -36.85 29.37 24.70
N THR A 241 -36.54 28.25 25.34
CA THR A 241 -35.97 28.21 26.70
C THR A 241 -34.74 27.29 26.75
N PRO A 242 -33.62 27.69 27.39
CA PRO A 242 -33.39 28.99 28.04
C PRO A 242 -33.32 30.15 27.03
N ILE A 243 -33.23 31.38 27.51
CA ILE A 243 -33.07 32.56 26.63
C ILE A 243 -31.88 32.37 25.68
N TYR A 244 -31.98 32.84 24.44
CA TYR A 244 -31.01 32.60 23.37
C TYR A 244 -29.54 32.86 23.75
N ARG A 245 -29.27 33.79 24.67
CA ARG A 245 -27.92 34.09 25.15
C ARG A 245 -27.24 32.94 25.89
N GLU A 246 -28.00 31.96 26.38
CA GLU A 246 -27.48 30.77 27.05
C GLU A 246 -27.12 29.64 26.06
N TRP A 247 -27.53 29.75 24.80
CA TRP A 247 -27.27 28.74 23.78
C TRP A 247 -25.86 28.88 23.20
N ASP A 248 -25.25 27.74 22.86
CA ASP A 248 -23.87 27.70 22.38
C ASP A 248 -23.67 28.47 21.07
N TRP A 249 -24.67 28.49 20.18
CA TRP A 249 -24.61 29.25 18.95
C TRP A 249 -24.48 30.77 19.21
N TYR A 250 -24.98 31.27 20.34
CA TYR A 250 -24.81 32.68 20.72
C TYR A 250 -23.52 32.88 21.52
N LYS A 251 -23.32 32.14 22.61
CA LYS A 251 -22.18 32.31 23.53
C LYS A 251 -20.85 32.18 22.82
N ASN A 252 -20.72 31.19 21.94
CA ASN A 252 -19.44 30.81 21.37
C ASN A 252 -19.12 31.54 20.05
N ALA A 253 -19.93 32.53 19.63
CA ALA A 253 -19.68 33.32 18.44
C ALA A 253 -18.34 34.10 18.54
N LYS A 254 -17.43 33.87 17.59
CA LYS A 254 -16.08 34.47 17.57
C LYS A 254 -15.92 35.50 16.45
N SER A 255 -14.99 36.45 16.63
CA SER A 255 -14.56 37.35 15.55
C SER A 255 -13.93 36.52 14.41
N GLY A 256 -14.54 36.56 13.22
CA GLY A 256 -14.23 35.66 12.10
C GLY A 256 -15.25 34.52 11.87
N GLY A 257 -16.13 34.30 12.85
CA GLY A 257 -17.23 33.35 12.84
C GLY A 257 -16.86 31.94 13.31
N SER A 258 -17.86 31.18 13.74
CA SER A 258 -17.67 29.85 14.32
C SER A 258 -18.88 28.95 14.10
N TRP A 259 -18.63 27.68 13.81
CA TRP A 259 -19.66 26.64 13.81
C TRP A 259 -19.96 26.16 15.23
N SER A 260 -21.24 25.93 15.53
CA SER A 260 -21.68 25.28 16.76
C SER A 260 -21.38 23.78 16.72
N LYS A 261 -21.48 23.14 17.90
CA LYS A 261 -21.73 21.70 17.95
C LYS A 261 -23.10 21.38 17.36
N PRO A 262 -23.36 20.14 16.90
CA PRO A 262 -24.69 19.71 16.49
C PRO A 262 -25.66 19.80 17.66
N TYR A 263 -26.86 20.34 17.42
CA TYR A 263 -27.92 20.43 18.42
C TYR A 263 -29.30 20.29 17.77
N VAL A 264 -30.31 20.02 18.59
CA VAL A 264 -31.71 20.10 18.16
C VAL A 264 -32.25 21.44 18.61
N ASP A 265 -32.78 22.23 17.68
CA ASP A 265 -33.27 23.58 17.97
C ASP A 265 -34.71 23.57 18.47
N GLU A 266 -34.90 22.96 19.64
CA GLU A 266 -36.19 22.86 20.30
C GLU A 266 -36.76 24.25 20.56
N GLY A 267 -38.01 24.45 20.17
CA GLY A 267 -38.66 25.75 20.30
C GLY A 267 -38.27 26.76 19.22
N GLY A 268 -37.30 26.48 18.35
CA GLY A 268 -36.98 27.27 17.17
C GLY A 268 -37.47 26.57 15.90
N GLY A 269 -36.53 26.03 15.13
CA GLY A 269 -36.77 25.23 13.92
C GLY A 269 -37.15 23.77 14.17
N ASN A 270 -36.94 23.25 15.38
CA ASN A 270 -37.24 21.86 15.80
C ASN A 270 -36.60 20.76 14.92
N ILE A 271 -35.40 21.02 14.40
CA ILE A 271 -34.64 20.05 13.62
C ILE A 271 -33.21 19.91 14.17
N PRO A 272 -32.53 18.77 13.92
CA PRO A 272 -31.11 18.64 14.14
C PRO A 272 -30.33 19.53 13.16
N MET A 273 -29.44 20.38 13.67
CA MET A 273 -28.66 21.29 12.85
C MET A 273 -27.32 21.69 13.47
N VAL A 274 -26.54 22.40 12.67
CA VAL A 274 -25.33 23.14 13.06
C VAL A 274 -25.48 24.58 12.61
N THR A 275 -24.96 25.51 13.41
CA THR A 275 -25.15 26.94 13.18
C THR A 275 -23.81 27.64 13.07
N PHE A 276 -23.64 28.42 12.00
CA PHE A 276 -22.51 29.34 11.86
C PHE A 276 -22.89 30.70 12.41
N SER A 277 -22.14 31.17 13.41
CA SER A 277 -22.43 32.41 14.13
C SER A 277 -21.34 33.44 13.93
N VAL A 278 -21.74 34.70 13.74
CA VAL A 278 -20.82 35.84 13.60
C VAL A 278 -21.29 36.97 14.53
N PRO A 279 -20.41 37.55 15.36
CA PRO A 279 -20.76 38.70 16.18
C PRO A 279 -21.02 39.93 15.30
N ILE A 280 -22.00 40.73 15.71
CA ILE A 280 -22.24 42.08 15.20
C ILE A 280 -21.44 43.01 16.12
N GLU A 281 -20.51 43.78 15.57
CA GLU A 281 -19.58 44.60 16.34
C GLU A 281 -19.72 46.07 15.95
N ARG A 282 -19.98 46.94 16.93
CA ARG A 282 -20.04 48.40 16.74
C ARG A 282 -19.02 49.05 17.67
N ALA A 283 -18.16 49.90 17.12
CA ALA A 283 -17.07 50.54 17.87
C ALA A 283 -16.22 49.57 18.72
N GLY A 284 -15.96 48.35 18.19
CA GLY A 284 -15.17 47.32 18.88
C GLY A 284 -15.91 46.57 19.99
N LYS A 285 -17.22 46.81 20.19
CA LYS A 285 -18.06 46.09 21.15
C LYS A 285 -19.05 45.18 20.43
N ARG A 286 -19.19 43.94 20.89
CA ARG A 286 -20.26 43.03 20.47
C ARG A 286 -21.62 43.61 20.91
N VAL A 287 -22.52 43.79 19.95
CA VAL A 287 -23.89 44.26 20.17
C VAL A 287 -24.94 43.21 19.83
N GLY A 288 -24.53 42.10 19.21
CA GLY A 288 -25.40 41.00 18.85
C GLY A 288 -24.67 39.89 18.10
N VAL A 289 -25.43 38.93 17.57
CA VAL A 289 -24.96 37.82 16.74
C VAL A 289 -25.93 37.64 15.57
N VAL A 290 -25.38 37.37 14.39
CA VAL A 290 -26.14 36.88 13.25
C VAL A 290 -25.70 35.46 12.93
N THR A 291 -26.65 34.62 12.53
CA THR A 291 -26.41 33.20 12.27
C THR A 291 -26.88 32.75 10.90
N ALA A 292 -26.33 31.62 10.46
CA ALA A 292 -26.90 30.79 9.42
C ALA A 292 -26.92 29.33 9.88
N ASP A 293 -28.09 28.72 9.81
CA ASP A 293 -28.34 27.36 10.24
C ASP A 293 -28.29 26.41 9.05
N LEU A 294 -27.63 25.28 9.25
CA LEU A 294 -27.54 24.20 8.28
C LEU A 294 -28.16 22.94 8.89
N SER A 295 -29.27 22.49 8.31
CA SER A 295 -29.90 21.21 8.66
C SER A 295 -28.91 20.06 8.46
N LEU A 296 -28.90 19.09 9.38
CA LEU A 296 -28.05 17.90 9.21
C LEU A 296 -28.46 17.03 8.01
N ASP A 297 -29.65 17.23 7.45
CA ASP A 297 -30.09 16.58 6.21
C ASP A 297 -29.24 16.96 5.00
N TYR A 298 -28.56 18.12 5.02
CA TYR A 298 -27.57 18.47 4.01
C TYR A 298 -26.51 17.37 3.85
N PHE A 299 -26.05 16.78 4.96
CA PHE A 299 -25.04 15.73 4.91
C PHE A 299 -25.62 14.34 4.55
N ARG A 300 -26.94 14.20 4.40
CA ARG A 300 -27.59 12.97 3.94
C ARG A 300 -27.33 12.74 2.45
N ALA A 301 -27.49 13.79 1.64
CA ALA A 301 -27.23 13.77 0.20
C ALA A 301 -25.76 13.42 -0.12
N LEU A 302 -24.83 13.77 0.78
CA LEU A 302 -23.42 13.37 0.67
C LEU A 302 -23.27 11.84 0.58
N ASN A 303 -23.94 11.10 1.47
CA ASN A 303 -23.85 9.64 1.55
C ASN A 303 -24.48 8.96 0.34
N GLU A 304 -25.52 9.55 -0.25
CA GLU A 304 -26.09 9.08 -1.50
C GLU A 304 -25.08 9.23 -2.65
N SER A 305 -24.43 10.40 -2.76
CA SER A 305 -23.42 10.63 -3.80
C SER A 305 -22.17 9.74 -3.67
N LEU A 306 -21.86 9.27 -2.46
CA LEU A 306 -20.71 8.40 -2.19
C LEU A 306 -20.97 6.95 -2.56
N LYS A 307 -22.22 6.48 -2.41
CA LYS A 307 -22.62 5.14 -2.88
C LYS A 307 -22.43 5.00 -4.39
N GLU A 308 -22.67 6.08 -5.14
CA GLU A 308 -22.49 6.12 -6.60
C GLU A 308 -21.02 6.18 -7.05
N SER A 309 -20.11 6.60 -6.15
CA SER A 309 -18.69 6.83 -6.48
C SER A 309 -17.83 5.55 -6.47
N ASP A 310 -18.44 4.36 -6.36
CA ASP A 310 -17.83 3.03 -6.33
C ASP A 310 -16.59 2.90 -5.42
N LEU A 311 -16.73 3.33 -4.16
CA LEU A 311 -15.74 3.05 -3.11
C LEU A 311 -15.69 1.57 -2.70
N GLY A 312 -16.38 0.66 -3.41
CA GLY A 312 -16.42 -0.78 -3.11
C GLY A 312 -17.80 -1.36 -2.76
N GLY A 313 -18.90 -0.84 -3.34
CA GLY A 313 -20.26 -1.40 -3.27
C GLY A 313 -20.97 -1.37 -1.90
N THR A 314 -20.24 -1.52 -0.80
CA THR A 314 -20.74 -1.53 0.60
C THR A 314 -20.12 -0.44 1.47
N SER A 315 -19.21 0.35 0.91
CA SER A 315 -18.55 1.46 1.58
C SER A 315 -19.51 2.62 1.86
N TYR A 316 -19.22 3.37 2.91
CA TYR A 316 -19.96 4.57 3.26
C TYR A 316 -19.03 5.65 3.81
N ALA A 317 -19.51 6.88 3.93
CA ALA A 317 -18.82 7.88 4.73
C ALA A 317 -19.72 8.49 5.80
N MET A 318 -19.06 9.25 6.65
CA MET A 318 -19.64 10.03 7.71
C MET A 318 -18.87 11.33 7.83
N VAL A 319 -19.55 12.38 8.25
CA VAL A 319 -18.92 13.61 8.70
C VAL A 319 -18.93 13.59 10.22
N VAL A 320 -17.76 13.89 10.80
CA VAL A 320 -17.51 13.83 12.23
C VAL A 320 -16.95 15.17 12.67
N THR A 321 -17.53 15.74 13.71
CA THR A 321 -17.06 16.99 14.31
C THR A 321 -15.82 16.75 15.16
N SER A 322 -15.05 17.79 15.50
CA SER A 322 -13.81 17.64 16.28
C SER A 322 -13.97 17.03 17.66
N ASP A 323 -15.18 17.03 18.22
CA ASP A 323 -15.46 16.39 19.52
C ASP A 323 -15.89 14.93 19.40
N GLY A 324 -15.91 14.38 18.18
CA GLY A 324 -16.28 12.99 17.91
C GLY A 324 -17.75 12.79 17.54
N THR A 325 -18.59 13.84 17.55
CA THR A 325 -20.00 13.69 17.19
C THR A 325 -20.17 13.39 15.70
N ILE A 326 -20.88 12.30 15.38
CA ILE A 326 -21.22 11.91 14.00
C ILE A 326 -22.46 12.67 13.52
N VAL A 327 -22.28 13.58 12.55
CA VAL A 327 -23.39 14.38 12.00
C VAL A 327 -24.06 13.72 10.80
N SER A 328 -23.38 12.79 10.12
CA SER A 328 -23.94 12.08 8.99
C SER A 328 -23.55 10.61 9.00
N HIS A 329 -24.52 9.75 8.68
CA HIS A 329 -24.31 8.32 8.61
C HIS A 329 -25.44 7.64 7.81
N PRO A 330 -25.19 6.55 7.05
CA PRO A 330 -26.26 5.88 6.30
C PRO A 330 -27.35 5.26 7.18
N LYS A 331 -26.97 4.80 8.38
CA LYS A 331 -27.87 4.22 9.38
C LYS A 331 -28.24 5.25 10.43
N ASP A 332 -29.53 5.45 10.64
CA ASP A 332 -30.14 6.40 11.58
C ASP A 332 -29.61 6.26 13.01
N LYS A 333 -29.37 5.03 13.46
CA LYS A 333 -28.80 4.74 14.80
C LYS A 333 -27.50 5.50 15.08
N TRP A 334 -26.71 5.81 14.06
CA TRP A 334 -25.40 6.47 14.21
C TRP A 334 -25.43 7.94 13.79
N ARG A 335 -26.62 8.50 13.52
CA ARG A 335 -26.79 9.93 13.22
C ARG A 335 -27.21 10.69 14.45
N PHE A 336 -26.67 11.89 14.63
CA PHE A 336 -27.20 12.85 15.59
C PHE A 336 -28.72 13.06 15.36
N PRO A 337 -29.55 13.08 16.42
CA PRO A 337 -29.22 13.19 17.84
C PRO A 337 -29.10 11.86 18.62
N SER A 338 -28.80 10.73 17.97
CA SER A 338 -28.72 9.44 18.67
C SER A 338 -27.59 9.39 19.70
N GLU A 339 -27.76 8.59 20.76
CA GLU A 339 -26.71 8.34 21.75
C GLU A 339 -25.44 7.73 21.13
N SER A 340 -25.59 6.87 20.12
CA SER A 340 -24.44 6.27 19.45
C SER A 340 -23.65 7.27 18.61
N SER A 341 -24.27 8.37 18.16
CA SER A 341 -23.59 9.42 17.39
C SER A 341 -22.74 10.35 18.27
N THR A 342 -23.17 10.61 19.50
CA THR A 342 -22.49 11.52 20.44
C THR A 342 -21.42 10.81 21.26
N ASN A 343 -21.58 9.50 21.49
CA ASN A 343 -20.63 8.67 22.24
C ASN A 343 -19.84 7.71 21.32
N ALA A 344 -19.75 8.03 20.03
CA ALA A 344 -19.03 7.22 19.07
C ALA A 344 -17.54 7.14 19.44
N ARG A 345 -17.10 5.95 19.84
CA ARG A 345 -15.69 5.68 20.11
C ARG A 345 -15.32 4.28 19.62
N PRO A 346 -14.37 4.15 18.68
CA PRO A 346 -13.86 2.85 18.27
C PRO A 346 -13.27 2.07 19.46
N LYS A 347 -13.50 0.76 19.48
CA LYS A 347 -12.93 -0.16 20.48
C LYS A 347 -11.59 -0.75 20.07
N ASP A 348 -11.32 -0.79 18.77
CA ASP A 348 -10.07 -1.26 18.19
C ASP A 348 -9.02 -0.15 18.32
N ASP A 349 -7.85 -0.47 18.88
CA ASP A 349 -6.79 0.50 19.15
C ASP A 349 -6.26 1.18 17.88
N ALA A 350 -6.16 0.44 16.77
CA ALA A 350 -5.69 0.99 15.50
C ALA A 350 -6.73 1.95 14.91
N VAL A 351 -8.01 1.59 15.01
CA VAL A 351 -9.12 2.46 14.58
C VAL A 351 -9.24 3.68 15.49
N LEU A 352 -9.05 3.53 16.79
CA LEU A 352 -9.08 4.62 17.75
C LEU A 352 -7.96 5.63 17.46
N ALA A 353 -6.73 5.17 17.24
CA ALA A 353 -5.63 6.05 16.87
C ALA A 353 -5.90 6.79 15.55
N ALA A 354 -6.50 6.12 14.56
CA ALA A 354 -6.91 6.75 13.31
C ALA A 354 -8.04 7.77 13.49
N TRP A 355 -9.01 7.45 14.34
CA TRP A 355 -10.12 8.31 14.70
C TRP A 355 -9.62 9.59 15.37
N GLU A 356 -8.72 9.50 16.35
CA GLU A 356 -8.13 10.66 17.02
C GLU A 356 -7.36 11.57 16.05
N ARG A 357 -6.64 10.98 15.08
CA ARG A 357 -5.99 11.73 13.99
C ARG A 357 -7.00 12.41 13.06
N ALA A 358 -8.12 11.74 12.77
CA ALA A 358 -9.19 12.38 12.01
C ALA A 358 -9.79 13.56 12.80
N LEU A 359 -10.02 13.43 14.11
CA LEU A 359 -10.55 14.50 14.95
C LEU A 359 -9.59 15.69 15.10
N SER A 360 -8.27 15.45 15.00
CA SER A 360 -7.25 16.51 14.99
C SER A 360 -7.08 17.22 13.64
N GLY A 361 -7.82 16.80 12.61
CA GLY A 361 -7.81 17.42 11.28
C GLY A 361 -6.70 16.92 10.37
N GLU A 362 -6.18 15.71 10.60
CA GLU A 362 -5.26 15.06 9.68
C GLU A 362 -5.96 14.41 8.48
N GLU A 363 -5.20 14.12 7.44
CA GLU A 363 -5.59 13.24 6.33
C GLU A 363 -4.85 11.91 6.50
N GLY A 364 -5.53 10.79 6.24
CA GLY A 364 -4.88 9.49 6.38
C GLY A 364 -5.78 8.30 6.15
N ARG A 365 -5.19 7.13 6.44
CA ARG A 365 -5.85 5.83 6.37
C ARG A 365 -5.41 4.92 7.51
N ALA A 366 -6.26 3.96 7.86
CA ALA A 366 -5.92 2.91 8.81
C ALA A 366 -6.73 1.64 8.56
N LEU A 367 -6.07 0.49 8.70
CA LEU A 367 -6.72 -0.83 8.71
C LEU A 367 -7.16 -1.17 10.12
N GLY A 368 -8.38 -1.69 10.25
CA GLY A 368 -8.93 -2.14 11.52
C GLY A 368 -10.33 -2.69 11.33
N SER A 369 -11.27 -2.22 12.13
CA SER A 369 -12.67 -2.64 12.11
C SER A 369 -13.64 -1.47 11.86
N ASP A 370 -14.75 -1.76 11.19
CA ASP A 370 -15.87 -0.85 11.03
C ASP A 370 -16.55 -0.63 12.40
N LEU A 371 -16.65 0.64 12.80
CA LEU A 371 -17.19 1.03 14.12
C LEU A 371 -18.64 0.56 14.35
N THR A 372 -19.38 0.25 13.29
CA THR A 372 -20.82 -0.05 13.35
C THR A 372 -21.14 -1.53 13.47
N ASN A 373 -20.28 -2.42 12.97
CA ASN A 373 -20.52 -3.87 12.92
C ASN A 373 -19.30 -4.69 13.40
N GLY A 374 -18.13 -4.10 13.55
CA GLY A 374 -16.89 -4.76 13.96
C GLY A 374 -16.18 -5.54 12.86
N GLU A 375 -16.68 -5.54 11.63
CA GLU A 375 -16.09 -6.28 10.52
C GLU A 375 -14.79 -5.62 10.02
N PRO A 376 -13.84 -6.40 9.47
CA PRO A 376 -12.60 -5.85 8.94
C PRO A 376 -12.85 -4.78 7.88
N ALA A 377 -12.31 -3.59 8.12
CA ALA A 377 -12.48 -2.45 7.25
C ALA A 377 -11.23 -1.57 7.22
N GLU A 378 -11.21 -0.70 6.24
CA GLU A 378 -10.26 0.39 6.15
C GLU A 378 -10.97 1.72 6.36
N LEU A 379 -10.42 2.54 7.25
CA LEU A 379 -10.83 3.92 7.44
C LEU A 379 -9.96 4.81 6.57
N LEU A 380 -10.60 5.71 5.85
CA LEU A 380 -9.97 6.75 5.03
C LEU A 380 -10.54 8.08 5.52
N PHE A 381 -9.72 9.06 5.81
CA PHE A 381 -10.21 10.32 6.37
C PHE A 381 -9.48 11.54 5.82
N ALA A 382 -10.23 12.62 5.65
CA ALA A 382 -9.73 13.91 5.18
C ALA A 382 -10.46 15.06 5.89
N PRO A 383 -9.77 16.18 6.16
CA PRO A 383 -10.32 17.26 6.96
C PRO A 383 -11.26 18.18 6.17
N VAL A 384 -12.38 18.56 6.80
CA VAL A 384 -13.25 19.67 6.42
C VAL A 384 -12.80 20.90 7.22
N ARG A 385 -11.81 21.62 6.67
CA ARG A 385 -11.01 22.62 7.41
C ARG A 385 -11.83 23.81 7.91
N SER A 386 -12.82 24.25 7.16
CA SER A 386 -13.65 25.43 7.48
C SER A 386 -14.47 25.28 8.75
N ALA A 387 -14.72 24.03 9.19
CA ALA A 387 -15.45 23.73 10.42
C ALA A 387 -14.63 22.97 11.46
N ASN A 388 -13.35 22.67 11.16
CA ASN A 388 -12.53 21.77 11.97
C ASN A 388 -13.19 20.39 12.16
N TRP A 389 -13.79 19.86 11.09
CA TRP A 389 -14.43 18.54 11.07
C TRP A 389 -13.66 17.61 10.15
N SER A 390 -14.08 16.35 10.06
CA SER A 390 -13.48 15.37 9.17
C SER A 390 -14.54 14.55 8.44
N CYS A 391 -14.26 14.27 7.16
CA CYS A 391 -14.98 13.29 6.38
C CYS A 391 -14.25 11.95 6.54
N VAL A 392 -14.94 10.94 7.05
CA VAL A 392 -14.40 9.59 7.30
C VAL A 392 -15.17 8.61 6.44
N ALA A 393 -14.49 7.94 5.51
CA ALA A 393 -15.03 6.84 4.75
C ALA A 393 -14.59 5.51 5.36
N VAL A 394 -15.51 4.55 5.39
CA VAL A 394 -15.30 3.18 5.82
C VAL A 394 -15.44 2.28 4.61
N VAL A 395 -14.37 1.57 4.28
CA VAL A 395 -14.28 0.66 3.15
C VAL A 395 -14.12 -0.77 3.67
N PRO A 396 -15.14 -1.62 3.56
CA PRO A 396 -15.03 -3.01 3.98
C PRO A 396 -13.89 -3.73 3.25
N GLN A 397 -13.13 -4.56 3.96
CA GLN A 397 -12.16 -5.42 3.29
C GLN A 397 -12.93 -6.47 2.48
N GLN A 398 -12.71 -6.49 1.16
CA GLN A 398 -13.19 -7.59 0.34
C GLN A 398 -12.48 -8.87 0.78
N ALA A 399 -13.26 -9.94 1.01
CA ALA A 399 -12.70 -11.26 1.23
C ALA A 399 -11.70 -11.56 0.10
N PRO A 400 -10.50 -12.09 0.40
CA PRO A 400 -9.55 -12.44 -0.65
C PRO A 400 -10.27 -13.37 -1.63
N MET A 401 -10.33 -12.99 -2.92
CA MET A 401 -10.81 -13.90 -3.96
C MET A 401 -10.07 -15.22 -3.75
N LEU A 402 -10.80 -16.28 -3.43
CA LEU A 402 -10.29 -17.64 -3.33
C LEU A 402 -9.39 -17.85 -4.56
N GLN A 403 -8.09 -18.02 -4.32
CA GLN A 403 -7.16 -18.40 -5.37
C GLN A 403 -7.72 -19.66 -6.03
N PRO A 404 -7.72 -19.78 -7.37
CA PRO A 404 -8.05 -21.05 -7.99
C PRO A 404 -7.08 -22.08 -7.40
N ALA A 405 -7.63 -23.13 -6.79
CA ALA A 405 -6.86 -24.21 -6.21
C ALA A 405 -5.76 -24.59 -7.21
N ALA A 406 -4.50 -24.53 -6.78
CA ALA A 406 -3.39 -25.02 -7.57
C ALA A 406 -3.75 -26.45 -7.96
N ALA A 407 -3.98 -26.66 -9.26
CA ALA A 407 -4.29 -27.98 -9.79
C ALA A 407 -3.08 -28.87 -9.50
N GLU A 408 -3.21 -29.73 -8.50
CA GLU A 408 -2.32 -30.87 -8.30
C GLU A 408 -2.33 -31.70 -9.58
N ARG A 409 -1.19 -31.72 -10.27
CA ARG A 409 -0.84 -32.73 -11.27
C ARG A 409 0.64 -33.06 -11.16
#